data_AF-A0A3L6M5A0-F1
#
_entry.id   AF-A0A3L6M5A0-F1
#
_cell.length_a   1.000
_cell.length_b   1.000
_cell.length_c   1.000
_cell.angle_alpha   90.00
_cell.angle_beta   90.00
_cell.angle_gamma   90.00
#
_symmetry.space_group_name_H-M   'P 1'
#
loop_
_entity.id
_entity.type
_entity.pdbx_description
1 polymer ?
#
loop_
_entity_poly.entity_id
_entity_poly.type
_entity_poly.pdbx_seq_one_letter_code
_entity_poly.pdbx_strand_id
1 'polypeptide(L)'
;MSKKSPSLDRQLVIRLLFLSLLSACVMLAIGVWIYQDVNKRAAQARQRSAQEHYTNVIADLERNWGREAFNLKTRIESLQFFDGVEHQRDQLISYLTSQGSSLEFPSLRIEDGKGTLIASFEQVRRSVPKVKFLPGQESAWVYDPAQGSLFLVFRQLIWLGKENGYLLLFKNMDHALLNQHSYPSTRLSLWWNGAPVSSSEGADGLAATASALSKSGAEARYSRLKWSEANPDNTPELIIETTSPPLLNIMQLAIPLGIGWVLLTFAAWAVIGKWFALHIGRVAMLGAASKNFIKAKSFDASIASDLEKARAEIDDEISALANNSESVMREAGKRFVHSRFH
;
A
#
# COMPACT_ATOMS: atom_id res chain seq x y z
N MET A 1 -63.19 -7.36 1.41
CA MET A 1 -62.11 -6.48 1.90
C MET A 1 -61.51 -5.72 0.72
N SER A 2 -61.87 -4.45 0.54
CA SER A 2 -61.33 -3.61 -0.53
C SER A 2 -59.92 -3.15 -0.16
N LYS A 3 -58.90 -3.60 -0.90
CA LYS A 3 -57.51 -3.13 -0.73
C LYS A 3 -57.46 -1.66 -1.15
N LYS A 4 -57.34 -0.74 -0.17
CA LYS A 4 -57.00 0.67 -0.45
C LYS A 4 -55.68 0.69 -1.22
N SER A 5 -55.73 1.07 -2.48
CA SER A 5 -54.54 1.30 -3.29
C SER A 5 -53.66 2.35 -2.58
N PRO A 6 -52.36 2.08 -2.36
CA PRO A 6 -51.49 3.04 -1.71
C PRO A 6 -51.46 4.35 -2.52
N SER A 7 -51.52 5.49 -1.81
CA SER A 7 -51.45 6.81 -2.45
C SER A 7 -50.20 6.90 -3.33
N LEU A 8 -50.33 7.55 -4.48
CA LEU A 8 -49.24 7.79 -5.44
C LEU A 8 -47.99 8.36 -4.75
N ASP A 9 -48.19 9.26 -3.79
CA ASP A 9 -47.12 9.86 -2.97
C ASP A 9 -46.28 8.80 -2.24
N ARG A 10 -46.93 7.79 -1.65
CA ARG A 10 -46.22 6.72 -0.92
C ARG A 10 -45.39 5.85 -1.86
N GLN A 11 -45.91 5.53 -3.04
CA GLN A 11 -45.16 4.74 -4.03
C GLN A 11 -43.93 5.51 -4.54
N LEU A 12 -44.08 6.82 -4.70
CA LEU A 12 -43.02 7.70 -5.17
C LEU A 12 -41.90 7.86 -4.14
N VAL A 13 -42.26 8.11 -2.88
CA VAL A 13 -41.29 8.15 -1.76
C VAL A 13 -40.50 6.85 -1.68
N ILE A 14 -41.16 5.70 -1.79
CA ILE A 14 -40.49 4.39 -1.76
C ILE A 14 -39.51 4.25 -2.94
N ARG A 15 -39.90 4.66 -4.16
CA ARG A 15 -39.01 4.60 -5.34
C ARG A 15 -37.80 5.52 -5.19
N LEU A 16 -37.98 6.73 -4.67
CA LEU A 16 -36.88 7.66 -4.42
C LEU A 16 -35.94 7.16 -3.33
N LEU A 17 -36.48 6.62 -2.24
CA LEU A 17 -35.66 5.98 -1.19
C LEU A 17 -34.87 4.80 -1.74
N PHE A 18 -35.49 3.96 -2.57
CA PHE A 18 -34.81 2.83 -3.20
C PHE A 18 -33.69 3.29 -4.14
N LEU A 19 -33.93 4.32 -4.97
CA LEU A 19 -32.91 4.88 -5.87
C LEU A 19 -31.75 5.51 -5.08
N SER A 20 -32.06 6.23 -4.00
CA SER A 20 -31.06 6.82 -3.11
C SER A 20 -30.21 5.74 -2.44
N LEU A 21 -30.84 4.67 -1.93
CA LEU A 21 -30.14 3.53 -1.35
C LEU A 21 -29.25 2.82 -2.37
N LEU A 22 -29.75 2.58 -3.59
CA LEU A 22 -28.98 1.99 -4.67
C LEU A 22 -27.76 2.85 -5.04
N SER A 23 -27.97 4.17 -5.15
CA SER A 23 -26.89 5.13 -5.39
C SER A 23 -25.85 5.10 -4.27
N ALA A 24 -26.27 5.02 -3.01
CA ALA A 24 -25.37 4.90 -1.86
C ALA A 24 -24.52 3.64 -1.95
N CYS A 25 -25.13 2.49 -2.25
CA CYS A 25 -24.43 1.22 -2.43
C CYS A 25 -23.37 1.31 -3.56
N VAL A 26 -23.71 1.92 -4.69
CA VAL A 26 -22.77 2.12 -5.80
C VAL A 26 -21.62 3.05 -5.39
N MET A 27 -21.91 4.16 -4.72
CA MET A 27 -20.89 5.08 -4.19
C MET A 27 -19.94 4.38 -3.21
N LEU A 28 -20.48 3.58 -2.29
CA LEU A 28 -19.67 2.79 -1.35
C LEU A 28 -18.80 1.78 -2.08
N ALA A 29 -19.34 1.06 -3.07
CA ALA A 29 -18.57 0.10 -3.86
C ALA A 29 -17.41 0.78 -4.59
N ILE A 30 -17.65 1.94 -5.21
CA ILE A 30 -16.61 2.75 -5.88
C ILE A 30 -15.57 3.23 -4.86
N GLY A 31 -16.00 3.73 -3.69
CA GLY A 31 -15.11 4.18 -2.63
C GLY A 31 -14.19 3.06 -2.14
N VAL A 32 -14.75 1.88 -1.87
CA VAL A 32 -13.97 0.70 -1.47
C VAL A 32 -12.99 0.28 -2.57
N TRP A 33 -13.41 0.31 -3.83
CA TRP A 33 -12.54 -0.03 -4.96
C TRP A 33 -11.36 0.96 -5.09
N ILE A 34 -11.63 2.27 -5.04
CA ILE A 34 -10.59 3.31 -5.07
C ILE A 34 -9.63 3.16 -3.88
N TYR A 35 -10.16 2.93 -2.68
CA TYR A 35 -9.36 2.72 -1.48
C TYR A 35 -8.39 1.54 -1.64
N GLN A 36 -8.87 0.42 -2.16
CA GLN A 36 -8.06 -0.78 -2.38
C GLN A 36 -7.00 -0.55 -3.46
N ASP A 37 -7.37 0.04 -4.60
CA ASP A 37 -6.45 0.29 -5.72
C ASP A 37 -5.33 1.27 -5.31
N VAL A 38 -5.69 2.40 -4.70
CA VAL A 38 -4.70 3.42 -4.27
C VAL A 38 -3.73 2.85 -3.23
N ASN A 39 -4.24 2.16 -2.20
CA ASN A 39 -3.36 1.58 -1.18
C ASN A 39 -2.49 0.45 -1.73
N LYS A 40 -3.01 -0.37 -2.65
CA LYS A 40 -2.22 -1.42 -3.31
C LYS A 40 -1.09 -0.81 -4.14
N ARG A 41 -1.38 0.22 -4.96
CA ARG A 41 -0.37 0.91 -5.75
C ARG A 41 0.66 1.61 -4.87
N ALA A 42 0.22 2.26 -3.79
CA ALA A 42 1.12 2.91 -2.84
C ALA A 42 2.05 1.90 -2.15
N ALA A 43 1.53 0.74 -1.74
CA ALA A 43 2.34 -0.33 -1.16
C ALA A 43 3.38 -0.86 -2.16
N GLN A 44 2.96 -1.14 -3.40
CA GLN A 44 3.87 -1.59 -4.47
C GLN A 44 4.95 -0.56 -4.81
N ALA A 45 4.59 0.73 -4.88
CA ALA A 45 5.54 1.82 -5.15
C ALA A 45 6.57 1.95 -4.02
N ARG A 46 6.13 1.88 -2.76
CA ARG A 46 7.03 1.89 -1.59
C ARG A 46 7.96 0.68 -1.59
N GLN A 47 7.43 -0.51 -1.89
CA GLN A 47 8.23 -1.73 -1.94
C GLN A 47 9.29 -1.67 -3.04
N ARG A 48 8.94 -1.20 -4.25
CA ARG A 48 9.91 -0.99 -5.33
C ARG A 48 10.97 0.03 -4.94
N SER A 49 10.57 1.16 -4.39
CA SER A 49 11.51 2.20 -3.93
C SER A 49 12.45 1.70 -2.83
N ALA A 50 11.93 0.93 -1.87
CA ALA A 50 12.75 0.31 -0.83
C ALA A 50 13.73 -0.70 -1.42
N GLN A 51 13.29 -1.55 -2.34
CA GLN A 51 14.16 -2.50 -3.03
C GLN A 51 15.28 -1.78 -3.80
N GLU A 52 14.96 -0.76 -4.59
CA GLU A 52 15.95 0.06 -5.31
C GLU A 52 16.95 0.73 -4.35
N HIS A 53 16.44 1.29 -3.25
CA HIS A 53 17.29 1.88 -2.21
C HIS A 53 18.26 0.85 -1.63
N TYR A 54 17.78 -0.32 -1.23
CA TYR A 54 18.62 -1.34 -0.61
C TYR A 54 19.58 -2.02 -1.59
N THR A 55 19.23 -2.12 -2.87
CA THR A 55 20.21 -2.52 -3.91
C THR A 55 21.40 -1.57 -3.94
N ASN A 56 21.14 -0.25 -3.91
CA ASN A 56 22.21 0.75 -3.89
C ASN A 56 23.01 0.72 -2.57
N VAL A 57 22.33 0.61 -1.43
CA VAL A 57 22.99 0.53 -0.11
C VAL A 57 23.91 -0.68 -0.03
N ILE A 58 23.47 -1.86 -0.50
CA ILE A 58 24.31 -3.07 -0.51
C ILE A 58 25.55 -2.84 -1.39
N ALA A 59 25.38 -2.31 -2.61
CA ALA A 59 26.51 -2.04 -3.50
C ALA A 59 27.51 -1.03 -2.90
N ASP A 60 27.02 0.02 -2.24
CA ASP A 60 27.85 1.01 -1.56
C ASP A 60 28.58 0.40 -0.36
N LEU A 61 27.91 -0.45 0.43
CA LEU A 61 28.53 -1.16 1.54
C LEU A 61 29.66 -2.08 1.07
N GLU A 62 29.42 -2.91 0.06
CA GLU A 62 30.45 -3.79 -0.49
C GLU A 62 31.64 -3.01 -1.04
N ARG A 63 31.39 -1.90 -1.74
CA ARG A 63 32.46 -1.03 -2.25
C ARG A 63 33.26 -0.38 -1.11
N ASN A 64 32.58 0.09 -0.07
CA ASN A 64 33.22 0.71 1.08
C ASN A 64 34.06 -0.31 1.86
N TRP A 65 33.49 -1.50 2.14
CA TRP A 65 34.22 -2.59 2.78
C TRP A 65 35.42 -3.07 1.95
N GLY A 66 35.27 -3.20 0.63
CA GLY A 66 36.40 -3.51 -0.24
C GLY A 66 37.53 -2.49 -0.17
N ARG A 67 37.18 -1.19 -0.10
CA ARG A 67 38.17 -0.10 0.07
C ARG A 67 38.84 -0.15 1.44
N GLU A 68 38.08 -0.33 2.51
CA GLU A 68 38.62 -0.44 3.86
C GLU A 68 39.51 -1.68 4.02
N ALA A 69 39.14 -2.79 3.37
CA ALA A 69 39.96 -4.00 3.33
C ALA A 69 41.32 -3.74 2.68
N PHE A 70 41.32 -3.06 1.53
CA PHE A 70 42.53 -2.65 0.83
C PHE A 70 43.37 -1.67 1.67
N ASN A 71 42.75 -0.65 2.26
CA ASN A 71 43.43 0.34 3.09
C ASN A 71 44.09 -0.30 4.33
N LEU A 72 43.38 -1.21 5.00
CA LEU A 72 43.90 -1.94 6.15
C LEU A 72 45.10 -2.81 5.75
N LYS A 73 45.00 -3.54 4.63
CA LYS A 73 46.11 -4.30 4.05
C LYS A 73 47.34 -3.41 3.83
N THR A 74 47.21 -2.32 3.08
CA THR A 74 48.32 -1.41 2.78
C THR A 74 48.95 -0.84 4.05
N ARG A 75 48.13 -0.53 5.07
CA ARG A 75 48.65 -0.03 6.35
C ARG A 75 49.46 -1.09 7.09
N ILE A 76 48.98 -2.34 7.15
CA ILE A 76 49.71 -3.46 7.76
C ILE A 76 51.05 -3.69 7.03
N GLU A 77 51.05 -3.67 5.70
CA GLU A 77 52.27 -3.83 4.89
C GLU A 77 53.27 -2.68 5.12
N SER A 78 52.78 -1.44 5.20
CA SER A 78 53.63 -0.25 5.42
C SER A 78 54.34 -0.23 6.78
N LEU A 79 53.75 -0.89 7.79
CA LEU A 79 54.32 -1.01 9.12
C LEU A 79 55.34 -2.16 9.23
N GLN A 80 55.54 -2.92 8.14
CA GLN A 80 56.55 -3.97 8.03
C GLN A 80 56.54 -4.97 9.19
N PHE A 81 55.34 -5.29 9.69
CA PHE A 81 55.17 -6.23 10.79
C PHE A 81 55.70 -7.64 10.47
N PHE A 82 56.15 -7.95 9.26
CA PHE A 82 56.59 -9.29 8.85
C PHE A 82 58.05 -9.37 8.37
N ASP A 83 58.85 -8.29 8.47
CA ASP A 83 60.22 -8.23 7.94
C ASP A 83 61.33 -8.79 8.88
N GLY A 84 61.11 -9.95 9.53
CA GLY A 84 62.18 -10.73 10.21
C GLY A 84 62.45 -10.56 11.73
N VAL A 85 61.49 -10.15 12.57
CA VAL A 85 61.67 -10.04 14.05
C VAL A 85 60.84 -11.10 14.81
N GLU A 86 61.34 -11.58 15.95
CA GLU A 86 60.72 -12.66 16.75
C GLU A 86 59.38 -12.28 17.44
N HIS A 87 59.06 -10.98 17.55
CA HIS A 87 57.87 -10.44 18.26
C HIS A 87 56.79 -9.80 17.35
N GLN A 88 56.79 -10.16 16.07
CA GLN A 88 55.95 -9.55 15.05
C GLN A 88 54.44 -9.72 15.27
N ARG A 89 54.04 -10.90 15.73
CA ARG A 89 52.64 -11.19 16.04
C ARG A 89 52.11 -10.30 17.15
N ASP A 90 52.90 -10.09 18.20
CA ASP A 90 52.48 -9.31 19.37
C ASP A 90 52.37 -7.81 19.02
N GLN A 91 53.25 -7.30 18.16
CA GLN A 91 53.17 -5.94 17.64
C GLN A 91 51.91 -5.73 16.79
N LEU A 92 51.61 -6.66 15.86
CA LEU A 92 50.38 -6.58 15.06
C LEU A 92 49.13 -6.63 15.95
N ILE A 93 49.08 -7.57 16.91
CA ILE A 93 47.94 -7.69 17.82
C ILE A 93 47.80 -6.42 18.67
N SER A 94 48.92 -5.87 19.18
CA SER A 94 48.91 -4.62 19.95
C SER A 94 48.40 -3.44 19.11
N TYR A 95 48.86 -3.34 17.87
CA TYR A 95 48.40 -2.35 16.91
C TYR A 95 46.89 -2.47 16.65
N LEU A 96 46.40 -3.68 16.35
CA LEU A 96 44.96 -3.91 16.11
C LEU A 96 44.12 -3.67 17.36
N THR A 97 44.63 -4.06 18.54
CA THR A 97 43.97 -3.79 19.82
C THR A 97 43.89 -2.29 20.11
N SER A 98 44.93 -1.53 19.77
CA SER A 98 44.95 -0.07 19.95
C SER A 98 43.94 0.68 19.06
N GLN A 99 43.58 0.10 17.90
CA GLN A 99 42.53 0.63 17.03
C GLN A 99 41.12 0.38 17.62
N GLY A 100 40.98 -0.57 18.55
CA GLY A 100 39.75 -0.81 19.31
C GLY A 100 38.53 -1.06 18.41
N SER A 101 37.43 -0.37 18.73
CA SER A 101 36.15 -0.47 18.00
C SER A 101 36.10 0.32 16.69
N SER A 102 37.17 1.04 16.33
CA SER A 102 37.22 1.80 15.08
C SER A 102 37.54 0.93 13.87
N LEU A 103 37.81 -0.37 14.06
CA LEU A 103 38.04 -1.30 12.98
C LEU A 103 36.70 -1.70 12.32
N GLU A 104 36.63 -1.50 11.01
CA GLU A 104 35.48 -1.93 10.19
C GLU A 104 35.28 -3.45 10.23
N PHE A 105 36.39 -4.19 10.44
CA PHE A 105 36.46 -5.64 10.52
C PHE A 105 36.78 -6.08 11.96
N PRO A 106 35.80 -6.56 12.74
CA PRO A 106 36.02 -6.96 14.14
C PRO A 106 36.89 -8.20 14.30
N SER A 107 37.05 -8.99 13.23
CA SER A 107 37.93 -10.16 13.22
C SER A 107 38.72 -10.24 11.92
N LEU A 108 39.97 -10.67 12.03
CA LEU A 108 40.84 -10.94 10.88
C LEU A 108 41.77 -12.12 11.12
N ARG A 109 42.24 -12.71 10.01
CA ARG A 109 43.21 -13.80 10.00
C ARG A 109 44.25 -13.54 8.91
N ILE A 110 45.48 -13.90 9.18
CA ILE A 110 46.58 -13.86 8.23
C ILE A 110 47.06 -15.29 8.05
N GLU A 111 47.06 -15.74 6.80
CA GLU A 111 47.42 -17.08 6.41
C GLU A 111 48.60 -17.02 5.42
N ASP A 112 49.47 -18.03 5.44
CA ASP A 112 50.51 -18.19 4.42
C ASP A 112 49.89 -18.57 3.05
N GLY A 113 50.72 -18.68 2.01
CA GLY A 113 50.26 -19.11 0.68
C GLY A 113 49.69 -20.55 0.64
N LYS A 114 49.86 -21.34 1.70
CA LYS A 114 49.33 -22.71 1.87
C LYS A 114 48.05 -22.75 2.72
N GLY A 115 47.60 -21.62 3.26
CA GLY A 115 46.44 -21.52 4.16
C GLY A 115 46.76 -21.83 5.63
N THR A 116 48.03 -21.89 6.02
CA THR A 116 48.45 -22.04 7.42
C THR A 116 48.27 -20.72 8.15
N LEU A 117 47.62 -20.74 9.31
CA LEU A 117 47.40 -19.55 10.13
C LEU A 117 48.73 -19.03 10.70
N ILE A 118 49.08 -17.78 10.35
CA ILE A 118 50.23 -17.05 10.90
C ILE A 118 49.79 -16.22 12.11
N ALA A 119 48.72 -15.45 11.95
CA ALA A 119 48.18 -14.58 12.99
C ALA A 119 46.66 -14.50 12.90
N SER A 120 46.00 -14.32 14.04
CA SER A 120 44.58 -14.02 14.13
C SER A 120 44.34 -12.91 15.15
N PHE A 121 43.32 -12.10 14.87
CA PHE A 121 42.81 -11.09 15.79
C PHE A 121 41.29 -11.19 15.81
N GLU A 122 40.74 -11.27 17.02
CA GLU A 122 39.30 -11.38 17.26
C GLU A 122 38.96 -10.40 18.38
N GLN A 123 38.18 -9.37 18.08
CA GLN A 123 37.77 -8.37 19.08
C GLN A 123 36.85 -9.00 20.14
N VAL A 124 36.02 -9.95 19.74
CA VAL A 124 35.21 -10.79 20.61
C VAL A 124 35.78 -12.19 20.55
N ARG A 125 36.07 -12.83 21.69
CA ARG A 125 36.60 -14.21 21.77
C ARG A 125 35.63 -15.23 21.18
N ARG A 126 35.58 -15.30 19.86
CA ARG A 126 34.62 -16.05 19.06
C ARG A 126 35.43 -16.67 17.93
N SER A 127 35.53 -17.99 17.96
CA SER A 127 36.27 -18.73 16.94
C SER A 127 35.72 -18.37 15.57
N VAL A 128 36.58 -17.79 14.74
CA VAL A 128 36.21 -17.41 13.38
C VAL A 128 36.20 -18.66 12.49
N PRO A 129 35.11 -18.93 11.74
CA PRO A 129 34.99 -20.13 10.92
C PRO A 129 36.07 -20.18 9.82
N LYS A 130 36.46 -21.39 9.42
CA LYS A 130 37.33 -21.58 8.25
C LYS A 130 36.54 -21.29 6.98
N VAL A 131 37.14 -20.53 6.07
CA VAL A 131 36.51 -20.13 4.80
C VAL A 131 37.27 -20.76 3.64
N LYS A 132 36.52 -21.25 2.65
CA LYS A 132 37.10 -21.70 1.39
C LYS A 132 36.76 -20.69 0.32
N PHE A 133 37.77 -20.21 -0.38
CA PHE A 133 37.62 -19.32 -1.51
C PHE A 133 37.86 -20.08 -2.80
N LEU A 134 37.05 -19.80 -3.82
CA LEU A 134 37.32 -20.25 -5.17
C LEU A 134 38.52 -19.47 -5.77
N PRO A 135 39.21 -20.02 -6.78
CA PRO A 135 40.24 -19.28 -7.51
C PRO A 135 39.68 -17.96 -8.06
N GLY A 136 40.38 -16.84 -7.82
CA GLY A 136 39.95 -15.50 -8.25
C GLY A 136 38.85 -14.86 -7.41
N GLN A 137 38.28 -15.55 -6.42
CA GLN A 137 37.23 -14.99 -5.56
C GLN A 137 37.81 -14.07 -4.48
N GLU A 138 37.38 -12.81 -4.43
CA GLU A 138 37.86 -11.83 -3.44
C GLU A 138 37.00 -11.78 -2.18
N SER A 139 35.75 -12.23 -2.23
CA SER A 139 34.84 -12.25 -1.09
C SER A 139 34.02 -13.53 -1.02
N ALA A 140 33.73 -14.02 0.18
CA ALA A 140 32.94 -15.24 0.40
C ALA A 140 32.04 -15.11 1.63
N TRP A 141 30.84 -15.68 1.53
CA TRP A 141 29.91 -15.81 2.65
C TRP A 141 30.24 -17.05 3.48
N VAL A 142 30.23 -16.90 4.81
CA VAL A 142 30.38 -18.02 5.74
C VAL A 142 29.41 -17.88 6.90
N TYR A 143 28.66 -18.95 7.15
CA TYR A 143 27.76 -19.07 8.29
C TYR A 143 28.42 -19.91 9.37
N ASP A 144 28.49 -19.39 10.59
CA ASP A 144 28.90 -20.13 11.78
C ASP A 144 27.65 -20.65 12.53
N PRO A 145 27.31 -21.95 12.43
CA PRO A 145 26.16 -22.51 13.11
C PRO A 145 26.29 -22.50 14.64
N ALA A 146 27.52 -22.49 15.18
CA ALA A 146 27.72 -22.49 16.63
C ALA A 146 27.29 -21.16 17.27
N GLN A 147 27.42 -20.07 16.51
CA GLN A 147 27.12 -18.71 16.96
C GLN A 147 25.88 -18.11 16.29
N GLY A 148 25.28 -18.81 15.33
CA GLY A 148 24.19 -18.28 14.50
C GLY A 148 24.57 -17.01 13.76
N SER A 149 25.86 -16.83 13.45
CA SER A 149 26.40 -15.58 12.89
C SER A 149 26.79 -15.78 11.44
N LEU A 150 26.43 -14.82 10.59
CA LEU A 150 26.81 -14.80 9.19
C LEU A 150 27.89 -13.75 8.97
N PHE A 151 28.92 -14.11 8.22
CA PHE A 151 30.02 -13.23 7.88
C PHE A 151 30.17 -13.08 6.38
N LEU A 152 30.46 -11.86 5.94
CA LEU A 152 31.08 -11.60 4.65
C LEU A 152 32.58 -11.51 4.85
N VAL A 153 33.34 -12.32 4.14
CA VAL A 153 34.78 -12.44 4.32
C VAL A 153 35.50 -11.96 3.09
N PHE A 154 36.34 -10.94 3.24
CA PHE A 154 37.18 -10.40 2.19
C PHE A 154 38.57 -11.03 2.26
N ARG A 155 39.10 -11.47 1.12
CA ARG A 155 40.44 -12.01 0.96
C ARG A 155 41.31 -10.99 0.22
N GLN A 156 42.37 -10.54 0.88
CA GLN A 156 43.37 -9.65 0.32
C GLN A 156 44.71 -10.38 0.26
N LEU A 157 45.42 -10.30 -0.87
CA LEU A 157 46.80 -10.78 -0.94
C LEU A 157 47.69 -9.83 -0.13
N ILE A 158 48.51 -10.33 0.79
CA ILE A 158 49.37 -9.52 1.64
C ILE A 158 50.83 -9.98 1.55
N TRP A 159 51.78 -9.04 1.50
CA TRP A 159 53.21 -9.33 1.57
C TRP A 159 53.64 -9.62 3.02
N LEU A 160 54.25 -10.79 3.22
CA LEU A 160 54.73 -11.26 4.54
C LEU A 160 56.26 -11.13 4.68
N GLY A 161 56.89 -10.23 3.92
CA GLY A 161 58.34 -10.00 3.97
C GLY A 161 59.18 -10.98 3.13
N LYS A 162 58.78 -12.26 3.05
CA LYS A 162 59.48 -13.30 2.26
C LYS A 162 58.61 -13.92 1.17
N GLU A 163 57.31 -14.00 1.43
CA GLU A 163 56.33 -14.61 0.54
C GLU A 163 55.00 -13.86 0.59
N ASN A 164 54.13 -14.14 -0.37
CA ASN A 164 52.76 -13.65 -0.32
C ASN A 164 51.90 -14.58 0.55
N GLY A 165 51.05 -13.99 1.37
CA GLY A 165 49.99 -14.67 2.10
C GLY A 165 48.62 -14.07 1.81
N TYR A 166 47.65 -14.44 2.65
CA TYR A 166 46.29 -13.97 2.58
C TYR A 166 45.87 -13.31 3.88
N LEU A 167 45.40 -12.07 3.80
CA LEU A 167 44.67 -11.38 4.84
C LEU A 167 43.17 -11.62 4.63
N LEU A 168 42.55 -12.35 5.55
CA LEU A 168 41.12 -12.60 5.60
C LEU A 168 40.46 -11.65 6.60
N LEU A 169 39.50 -10.87 6.15
CA LEU A 169 38.81 -9.85 6.93
C LEU A 169 37.34 -10.20 7.05
N PHE A 170 36.83 -10.30 8.28
CA PHE A 170 35.49 -10.81 8.55
C PHE A 170 34.57 -9.65 8.93
N LYS A 171 33.53 -9.42 8.12
CA LYS A 171 32.45 -8.48 8.43
C LYS A 171 31.25 -9.26 8.94
N ASN A 172 30.86 -9.00 10.19
CA ASN A 172 29.70 -9.66 10.80
C ASN A 172 28.40 -9.01 10.32
N MET A 173 27.42 -9.83 9.96
CA MET A 173 26.09 -9.39 9.51
C MET A 173 25.07 -9.44 10.65
N ASP A 174 25.28 -8.63 11.67
CA ASP A 174 24.46 -8.64 12.87
C ASP A 174 23.26 -7.69 12.82
N HIS A 175 22.49 -7.69 13.90
CA HIS A 175 21.35 -6.79 14.10
C HIS A 175 21.75 -5.32 14.04
N ALA A 176 22.92 -4.97 14.57
CA ALA A 176 23.37 -3.58 14.66
C ALA A 176 23.67 -3.03 13.26
N LEU A 177 24.32 -3.82 12.40
CA LEU A 177 24.55 -3.46 11.01
C LEU A 177 23.23 -3.17 10.28
N LEU A 178 22.26 -4.08 10.36
CA LEU A 178 20.97 -3.88 9.70
C LEU A 178 20.20 -2.68 10.27
N ASN A 179 20.29 -2.44 11.58
CA ASN A 179 19.64 -1.31 12.22
C ASN A 179 20.24 0.03 11.76
N GLN A 180 21.57 0.12 11.64
CA GLN A 180 22.27 1.32 11.16
C GLN A 180 21.88 1.70 9.73
N HIS A 181 21.48 0.72 8.92
CA HIS A 181 21.06 0.93 7.54
C HIS A 181 19.53 0.86 7.35
N SER A 182 18.76 0.82 8.44
CA SER A 182 17.31 0.78 8.33
C SER A 182 16.74 2.12 7.82
N TYR A 183 15.90 2.03 6.80
CA TYR A 183 15.13 3.14 6.26
C TYR A 183 13.82 3.31 7.04
N PRO A 184 13.28 4.53 7.22
CA PRO A 184 12.02 4.73 7.93
C PRO A 184 10.88 3.85 7.41
N SER A 185 10.09 3.30 8.34
CA SER A 185 8.96 2.41 8.05
C SER A 185 9.34 1.16 7.23
N THR A 186 10.58 0.69 7.39
CA THR A 186 11.04 -0.59 6.87
C THR A 186 11.65 -1.42 7.98
N ARG A 187 11.44 -2.73 7.92
CA ARG A 187 12.15 -3.71 8.74
C ARG A 187 13.01 -4.56 7.83
N LEU A 188 14.27 -4.70 8.21
CA LEU A 188 15.22 -5.56 7.52
C LEU A 188 15.39 -6.86 8.27
N SER A 189 15.47 -7.95 7.55
CA SER A 189 15.91 -9.23 8.10
C SER A 189 16.78 -9.96 7.09
N LEU A 190 17.88 -10.51 7.55
CA LEU A 190 18.82 -11.27 6.75
C LEU A 190 18.58 -12.76 6.96
N TRP A 191 18.50 -13.48 5.85
CA TRP A 191 18.18 -14.89 5.80
C TRP A 191 19.28 -15.65 5.08
N TRP A 192 19.66 -16.80 5.62
CA TRP A 192 20.66 -17.69 5.06
C TRP A 192 20.05 -19.07 4.88
N ASN A 193 19.99 -19.58 3.65
CA ASN A 193 19.39 -20.87 3.31
C ASN A 193 17.98 -21.06 3.91
N GLY A 194 17.16 -19.99 3.87
CA GLY A 194 15.80 -20.00 4.41
C GLY A 194 15.70 -19.91 5.93
N ALA A 195 16.81 -19.78 6.66
CA ALA A 195 16.82 -19.55 8.10
C ALA A 195 17.08 -18.06 8.43
N PRO A 196 16.35 -17.48 9.41
CA PRO A 196 16.62 -16.13 9.88
C PRO A 196 17.97 -16.03 10.60
N VAL A 197 18.77 -15.02 10.28
CA VAL A 197 20.08 -14.77 10.90
C VAL A 197 20.05 -13.51 11.76
N SER A 198 19.66 -12.37 11.16
CA SER A 198 19.66 -11.09 11.84
C SER A 198 18.51 -10.20 11.37
N SER A 199 18.17 -9.19 12.16
CA SER A 199 17.15 -8.19 11.84
C SER A 199 17.50 -6.83 12.43
N SER A 200 17.09 -5.76 11.74
CA SER A 200 17.22 -4.38 12.22
C SER A 200 16.51 -4.14 13.56
N GLU A 201 15.47 -4.91 13.88
CA GLU A 201 14.74 -4.82 15.16
C GLU A 201 15.14 -5.92 16.17
N GLY A 202 16.30 -6.56 15.98
CA GLY A 202 16.75 -7.60 16.91
C GLY A 202 16.00 -8.93 16.78
N ALA A 203 15.89 -9.67 17.88
CA ALA A 203 15.24 -10.98 17.92
C ALA A 203 13.71 -10.88 17.69
N ASP A 204 13.08 -9.83 18.20
CA ASP A 204 11.64 -9.60 18.03
C ASP A 204 11.28 -9.38 16.55
N GLY A 205 12.11 -8.62 15.83
CA GLY A 205 11.98 -8.42 14.39
C GLY A 205 12.07 -9.73 13.61
N LEU A 206 13.00 -10.61 13.97
CA LEU A 206 13.13 -11.94 13.35
C LEU A 206 11.87 -12.79 13.54
N ALA A 207 11.33 -12.83 14.76
CA ALA A 207 10.13 -13.59 15.08
C ALA A 207 8.90 -13.04 14.33
N ALA A 208 8.77 -11.71 14.26
CA ALA A 208 7.71 -11.04 13.53
C ALA A 208 7.76 -11.36 12.03
N THR A 209 8.92 -11.21 11.39
CA THR A 209 9.10 -11.54 9.97
C THR A 209 8.84 -13.03 9.71
N ALA A 210 9.38 -13.93 10.53
CA ALA A 210 9.18 -15.36 10.37
C ALA A 210 7.70 -15.76 10.49
N SER A 211 6.99 -15.21 11.49
CA SER A 211 5.55 -15.41 11.64
C SER A 211 4.79 -14.89 10.42
N ALA A 212 5.17 -13.73 9.89
CA ALA A 212 4.45 -13.14 8.78
C ALA A 212 4.73 -13.86 7.45
N LEU A 213 5.95 -14.32 7.19
CA LEU A 213 6.28 -15.14 6.01
C LEU A 213 5.54 -16.48 6.00
N SER A 214 5.20 -17.02 7.18
CA SER A 214 4.39 -18.24 7.28
C SER A 214 2.91 -18.03 6.93
N LYS A 215 2.42 -16.78 6.93
CA LYS A 215 1.02 -16.47 6.64
C LYS A 215 0.84 -16.23 5.12
N SER A 216 -0.02 -17.03 4.49
CA SER A 216 -0.39 -16.86 3.08
C SER A 216 -0.99 -15.45 2.84
N GLY A 217 -0.48 -14.73 1.83
CA GLY A 217 -0.88 -13.35 1.50
C GLY A 217 0.07 -12.25 1.99
N ALA A 218 1.14 -12.60 2.69
CA ALA A 218 2.19 -11.69 3.12
C ALA A 218 2.98 -11.05 1.95
N GLU A 219 3.08 -11.71 0.80
CA GLU A 219 3.99 -11.35 -0.32
C GLU A 219 3.92 -9.88 -0.77
N ALA A 220 2.75 -9.24 -0.67
CA ALA A 220 2.58 -7.84 -1.05
C ALA A 220 3.31 -6.83 -0.13
N ARG A 221 3.89 -7.27 0.99
CA ARG A 221 4.63 -6.41 1.94
C ARG A 221 6.12 -6.73 2.04
N TYR A 222 6.57 -7.83 1.45
CA TYR A 222 7.97 -8.30 1.54
C TYR A 222 8.61 -8.28 0.16
N SER A 223 9.75 -7.62 0.04
CA SER A 223 10.66 -7.85 -1.08
C SER A 223 11.83 -8.72 -0.62
N ARG A 224 12.25 -9.66 -1.47
CA ARG A 224 13.47 -10.45 -1.25
C ARG A 224 14.52 -9.96 -2.20
N LEU A 225 15.65 -9.55 -1.65
CA LEU A 225 16.80 -9.09 -2.40
C LEU A 225 17.96 -10.02 -2.10
N LYS A 226 18.51 -10.69 -3.11
CA LYS A 226 19.76 -11.43 -2.94
C LYS A 226 20.88 -10.41 -2.76
N TRP A 227 21.77 -10.66 -1.80
CA TRP A 227 22.86 -9.74 -1.51
C TRP A 227 23.82 -9.59 -2.68
N SER A 228 24.10 -10.67 -3.41
CA SER A 228 24.94 -10.65 -4.60
C SER A 228 24.39 -11.59 -5.67
N GLU A 229 24.47 -11.16 -6.93
CA GLU A 229 24.05 -11.97 -8.09
C GLU A 229 25.13 -12.97 -8.52
N ALA A 230 26.38 -12.79 -8.09
CA ALA A 230 27.52 -13.57 -8.57
C ALA A 230 27.51 -15.04 -8.13
N ASN A 231 26.83 -15.37 -7.02
CA ASN A 231 26.69 -16.75 -6.55
C ASN A 231 25.29 -16.98 -5.93
N PRO A 232 24.29 -17.28 -6.75
CA PRO A 232 22.89 -17.30 -6.32
C PRO A 232 22.54 -18.38 -5.30
N ASP A 233 23.37 -19.42 -5.15
CA ASP A 233 23.11 -20.56 -4.27
C ASP A 233 23.75 -20.41 -2.88
N ASN A 234 24.70 -19.50 -2.71
CA ASN A 234 25.44 -19.30 -1.46
C ASN A 234 25.55 -17.82 -1.09
N THR A 235 24.44 -17.09 -1.24
CA THR A 235 24.30 -15.67 -0.90
C THR A 235 23.11 -15.47 0.03
N PRO A 236 23.23 -14.59 1.04
CA PRO A 236 22.11 -14.32 1.90
C PRO A 236 21.02 -13.54 1.16
N GLU A 237 19.79 -13.74 1.61
CA GLU A 237 18.63 -12.97 1.17
C GLU A 237 18.34 -11.89 2.22
N LEU A 238 18.31 -10.64 1.77
CA LEU A 238 17.77 -9.52 2.54
C LEU A 238 16.26 -9.45 2.28
N ILE A 239 15.48 -9.72 3.32
CA ILE A 239 14.03 -9.54 3.31
C ILE A 239 13.72 -8.15 3.83
N ILE A 240 13.05 -7.37 2.99
CA ILE A 240 12.65 -5.99 3.23
C ILE A 240 11.14 -5.98 3.45
N GLU A 241 10.72 -5.71 4.68
CA GLU A 241 9.32 -5.53 5.03
C GLU A 241 8.98 -4.04 5.08
N THR A 242 7.88 -3.64 4.44
CA THR A 242 7.34 -2.28 4.56
C THR A 242 6.28 -2.23 5.67
N THR A 243 6.59 -1.53 6.76
CA THR A 243 5.69 -1.40 7.94
C THR A 243 4.80 -0.16 7.88
N SER A 244 4.84 0.57 6.76
CA SER A 244 4.09 1.83 6.61
C SER A 244 2.57 1.60 6.69
N PRO A 245 1.83 2.46 7.41
CA PRO A 245 0.37 2.43 7.39
C PRO A 245 -0.18 2.69 5.97
N PRO A 246 -1.44 2.30 5.70
CA PRO A 246 -2.11 2.63 4.44
C PRO A 246 -2.05 4.14 4.19
N LEU A 247 -1.90 4.53 2.92
CA LEU A 247 -1.76 5.93 2.53
C LEU A 247 -3.02 6.72 2.86
N LEU A 248 -4.18 6.11 2.63
CA LEU A 248 -5.47 6.69 2.93
C LEU A 248 -6.07 5.97 4.13
N ASN A 249 -6.52 6.74 5.11
CA ASN A 249 -7.43 6.22 6.13
C ASN A 249 -8.84 6.09 5.52
N ILE A 250 -9.57 5.02 5.83
CA ILE A 250 -10.94 4.81 5.37
C ILE A 250 -11.84 6.03 5.69
N MET A 251 -11.62 6.69 6.83
CA MET A 251 -12.39 7.86 7.23
C MET A 251 -12.09 9.09 6.36
N GLN A 252 -10.84 9.24 5.89
CA GLN A 252 -10.45 10.33 4.99
C GLN A 252 -11.13 10.20 3.62
N LEU A 253 -11.51 8.99 3.22
CA LEU A 253 -12.25 8.74 1.98
C LEU A 253 -13.78 8.77 2.20
N ALA A 254 -14.25 8.18 3.30
CA ALA A 254 -15.67 8.04 3.59
C ALA A 254 -16.38 9.38 3.84
N ILE A 255 -15.73 10.32 4.54
CA ILE A 255 -16.32 11.64 4.85
C ILE A 255 -16.64 12.45 3.58
N PRO A 256 -15.68 12.73 2.67
CA PRO A 256 -15.97 13.52 1.48
C PRO A 256 -16.94 12.80 0.53
N LEU A 257 -16.84 11.47 0.39
CA LEU A 257 -17.81 10.68 -0.38
C LEU A 257 -19.23 10.79 0.21
N GLY A 258 -19.36 10.67 1.53
CA GLY A 258 -20.63 10.80 2.23
C GLY A 258 -21.24 12.19 2.05
N ILE A 259 -20.45 13.25 2.22
CA ILE A 259 -20.89 14.64 2.01
C ILE A 259 -21.34 14.83 0.55
N GLY A 260 -20.54 14.37 -0.42
CA GLY A 260 -20.87 14.46 -1.84
C GLY A 260 -22.17 13.72 -2.18
N TRP A 261 -22.36 12.53 -1.61
CA TRP A 261 -23.59 11.74 -1.79
C TRP A 261 -24.82 12.42 -1.17
N VAL A 262 -24.71 12.98 0.04
CA VAL A 262 -25.81 13.72 0.69
C VAL A 262 -26.19 14.94 -0.13
N LEU A 263 -25.21 15.73 -0.58
CA LEU A 263 -25.44 16.92 -1.41
C LEU A 263 -26.10 16.56 -2.74
N LEU A 264 -25.63 15.50 -3.40
CA LEU A 264 -26.22 15.01 -4.66
C LEU A 264 -27.65 14.52 -4.45
N THR A 265 -27.91 13.77 -3.38
CA THR A 265 -29.25 13.28 -3.04
C THR A 265 -30.19 14.45 -2.76
N PHE A 266 -29.73 15.45 -2.01
CA PHE A 266 -30.52 16.65 -1.71
C PHE A 266 -30.82 17.46 -2.98
N ALA A 267 -29.83 17.65 -3.87
CA ALA A 267 -30.03 18.33 -5.14
C ALA A 267 -31.01 17.58 -6.05
N ALA A 268 -30.86 16.26 -6.18
CA ALA A 268 -31.78 15.41 -6.93
C ALA A 268 -33.20 15.49 -6.36
N TRP A 269 -33.33 15.44 -5.03
CA TRP A 269 -34.62 15.59 -4.36
C TRP A 269 -35.25 16.95 -4.61
N ALA A 270 -34.49 18.04 -4.55
CA ALA A 270 -34.99 19.38 -4.80
C ALA A 270 -35.50 19.55 -6.24
N VAL A 271 -34.76 19.05 -7.22
CA VAL A 271 -35.13 19.13 -8.64
C VAL A 271 -36.35 18.24 -8.93
N ILE A 272 -36.28 16.96 -8.56
CA ILE A 272 -37.34 15.98 -8.82
C ILE A 272 -38.60 16.31 -8.01
N GLY A 273 -38.44 16.69 -6.74
CA GLY A 273 -39.55 17.06 -5.86
C GLY A 273 -40.29 18.29 -6.36
N LYS A 274 -39.58 19.34 -6.80
CA LYS A 274 -40.21 20.52 -7.42
C LYS A 274 -40.94 20.14 -8.70
N TRP A 275 -40.30 19.35 -9.57
CA TRP A 275 -40.91 18.88 -10.82
C TRP A 275 -42.19 18.06 -10.56
N PHE A 276 -42.17 17.14 -9.59
CA PHE A 276 -43.34 16.34 -9.23
C PHE A 276 -44.46 17.15 -8.59
N ALA A 277 -44.15 18.07 -7.67
CA ALA A 277 -45.18 18.89 -7.02
C ALA A 277 -45.98 19.70 -8.05
N LEU A 278 -45.29 20.21 -9.08
CA LEU A 278 -45.93 20.91 -10.20
C LEU A 278 -46.86 19.98 -10.99
N HIS A 279 -46.38 18.80 -11.40
CA HIS A 279 -47.17 17.89 -12.23
C HIS A 279 -48.34 17.22 -11.48
N ILE A 280 -48.13 16.80 -10.23
CA ILE A 280 -49.19 16.20 -9.41
C ILE A 280 -50.29 17.23 -9.14
N GLY A 281 -49.94 18.49 -8.86
CA GLY A 281 -50.91 19.57 -8.71
C GLY A 281 -51.79 19.72 -9.95
N ARG A 282 -51.17 19.73 -11.15
CA ARG A 282 -51.89 19.85 -12.42
C ARG A 282 -52.82 18.66 -12.69
N VAL A 283 -52.34 17.44 -12.45
CA VAL A 283 -53.17 16.22 -12.60
C VAL A 283 -54.32 16.20 -11.58
N ALA A 284 -54.09 16.64 -10.35
CA ALA A 284 -55.11 16.72 -9.32
C ALA A 284 -56.21 17.73 -9.69
N MET A 285 -55.85 18.90 -10.24
CA MET A 285 -56.82 19.89 -10.74
C MET A 285 -57.65 19.34 -11.90
N LEU A 286 -57.02 18.63 -12.84
CA LEU A 286 -57.71 17.97 -13.96
C LEU A 286 -58.70 16.90 -13.46
N GLY A 287 -58.31 16.14 -12.43
CA GLY A 287 -59.21 15.20 -11.75
C GLY A 287 -60.34 15.87 -10.98
N ALA A 288 -60.11 17.03 -10.35
CA ALA A 288 -61.13 17.81 -9.65
C ALA A 288 -62.16 18.38 -10.63
N ALA A 289 -61.71 18.98 -11.75
CA ALA A 289 -62.56 19.47 -12.83
C ALA A 289 -63.50 18.38 -13.36
N SER A 290 -62.96 17.19 -13.62
CA SER A 290 -63.74 16.03 -14.07
C SER A 290 -64.82 15.62 -13.06
N LYS A 291 -64.47 15.52 -11.77
CA LYS A 291 -65.42 15.18 -10.70
C LYS A 291 -66.52 16.24 -10.55
N ASN A 292 -66.16 17.52 -10.59
CA ASN A 292 -67.09 18.63 -10.48
C ASN A 292 -68.06 18.66 -11.66
N PHE A 293 -67.58 18.43 -12.89
CA PHE A 293 -68.41 18.32 -14.08
C PHE A 293 -69.42 17.17 -13.99
N ILE A 294 -68.99 15.97 -13.56
CA ILE A 294 -69.88 14.82 -13.38
C ILE A 294 -70.98 15.12 -12.35
N LYS A 295 -70.64 15.84 -11.26
CA LYS A 295 -71.57 16.19 -10.19
C LYS A 295 -72.57 17.27 -10.62
N ALA A 296 -72.09 18.33 -11.27
CA ALA A 296 -72.92 19.46 -11.69
C ALA A 296 -73.72 19.18 -12.98
N LYS A 297 -73.24 18.27 -13.84
CA LYS A 297 -73.77 17.99 -15.20
C LYS A 297 -73.81 19.22 -16.11
N SER A 298 -73.09 20.27 -15.75
CA SER A 298 -72.97 21.52 -16.49
C SER A 298 -71.54 22.01 -16.41
N PHE A 299 -71.08 22.68 -17.46
CA PHE A 299 -69.78 23.33 -17.47
C PHE A 299 -69.91 24.73 -16.84
N ASP A 300 -69.25 24.94 -15.70
CA ASP A 300 -69.30 26.20 -14.95
C ASP A 300 -67.92 26.86 -14.83
N ALA A 301 -67.87 28.04 -14.22
CA ALA A 301 -66.64 28.81 -14.03
C ALA A 301 -65.62 28.11 -13.13
N SER A 302 -66.07 27.25 -12.20
CA SER A 302 -65.16 26.51 -11.31
C SER A 302 -64.38 25.44 -12.07
N ILE A 303 -65.07 24.70 -12.96
CA ILE A 303 -64.47 23.69 -13.84
C ILE A 303 -63.51 24.35 -14.83
N ALA A 304 -63.86 25.51 -15.38
CA ALA A 304 -62.98 26.27 -16.26
C ALA A 304 -61.68 26.70 -15.55
N SER A 305 -61.79 27.21 -14.32
CA SER A 305 -60.62 27.63 -13.52
C SER A 305 -59.71 26.46 -13.14
N ASP A 306 -60.28 25.30 -12.80
CA ASP A 306 -59.50 24.10 -12.50
C ASP A 306 -58.75 23.57 -13.74
N LEU A 307 -59.38 23.60 -14.93
CA LEU A 307 -58.75 23.22 -16.20
C LEU A 307 -57.69 24.23 -16.69
N GLU A 308 -57.89 25.52 -16.39
CA GLU A 308 -56.89 26.56 -16.65
C GLU A 308 -55.65 26.38 -15.75
N LYS A 309 -55.85 26.13 -14.46
CA LYS A 309 -54.76 25.78 -13.53
C LYS A 309 -54.07 24.47 -13.88
N ALA A 310 -54.79 23.51 -14.45
CA ALA A 310 -54.19 22.27 -14.95
C ALA A 310 -53.28 22.50 -16.18
N ARG A 311 -53.60 23.48 -17.05
CA ARG A 311 -52.74 23.86 -18.18
C ARG A 311 -51.44 24.49 -17.72
N ALA A 312 -51.49 25.44 -16.80
CA ALA A 312 -50.33 26.10 -16.19
C ALA A 312 -49.15 26.34 -17.16
N GLU A 313 -49.26 27.29 -18.11
CA GLU A 313 -48.20 27.84 -19.01
C GLU A 313 -47.14 26.88 -19.63
N ILE A 314 -47.31 25.57 -19.52
CA ILE A 314 -46.37 24.55 -20.00
C ILE A 314 -47.10 23.78 -21.09
N ASP A 315 -46.57 23.83 -22.31
CA ASP A 315 -47.13 23.11 -23.44
C ASP A 315 -46.65 21.65 -23.43
N ASP A 316 -47.37 20.80 -22.70
CA ASP A 316 -47.11 19.37 -22.56
C ASP A 316 -48.40 18.54 -22.68
N GLU A 317 -48.28 17.22 -22.52
CA GLU A 317 -49.39 16.29 -22.70
C GLU A 317 -50.53 16.52 -21.69
N ILE A 318 -50.22 17.07 -20.51
CA ILE A 318 -51.22 17.40 -19.49
C ILE A 318 -52.04 18.61 -19.94
N SER A 319 -51.39 19.63 -20.52
CA SER A 319 -52.07 20.77 -21.13
C SER A 319 -52.94 20.37 -22.33
N ALA A 320 -52.42 19.50 -23.20
CA ALA A 320 -53.20 18.94 -24.30
C ALA A 320 -54.43 18.15 -23.82
N LEU A 321 -54.27 17.35 -22.75
CA LEU A 321 -55.37 16.62 -22.13
C LEU A 321 -56.40 17.56 -21.48
N ALA A 322 -55.95 18.62 -20.82
CA ALA A 322 -56.82 19.63 -20.23
C ALA A 322 -57.65 20.35 -21.31
N ASN A 323 -57.02 20.73 -22.43
CA ASN A 323 -57.68 21.32 -23.60
C ASN A 323 -58.76 20.39 -24.18
N ASN A 324 -58.41 19.13 -24.39
CA ASN A 324 -59.36 18.15 -24.93
C ASN A 324 -60.52 17.90 -23.95
N SER A 325 -60.21 17.75 -22.66
CA SER A 325 -61.21 17.57 -21.61
C SER A 325 -62.17 18.75 -21.54
N GLU A 326 -61.67 19.98 -21.64
CA GLU A 326 -62.50 21.18 -21.70
C GLU A 326 -63.47 21.13 -22.89
N SER A 327 -62.95 20.83 -24.08
CA SER A 327 -63.74 20.76 -25.31
C SER A 327 -64.88 19.75 -25.17
N VAL A 328 -64.58 18.54 -24.70
CA VAL A 328 -65.56 17.46 -24.50
C VAL A 328 -66.60 17.84 -23.44
N MET A 329 -66.19 18.43 -22.31
CA MET A 329 -67.13 18.83 -21.25
C MET A 329 -68.07 19.96 -21.69
N ARG A 330 -67.56 20.94 -22.45
CA ARG A 330 -68.39 22.01 -23.02
C ARG A 330 -69.42 21.46 -24.01
N GLU A 331 -69.03 20.52 -24.87
CA GLU A 331 -69.95 19.90 -25.82
C GLU A 331 -71.02 19.05 -25.10
N ALA A 332 -70.61 18.20 -24.15
CA ALA A 332 -71.52 17.37 -23.37
C ALA A 332 -72.50 18.22 -22.53
N GLY A 333 -72.03 19.31 -21.92
CA GLY A 333 -72.86 20.23 -21.14
C GLY A 333 -73.99 20.88 -21.94
N LYS A 334 -73.76 21.23 -23.23
CA LYS A 334 -74.79 21.80 -24.11
C LYS A 334 -75.98 20.85 -24.32
N ARG A 335 -75.72 19.54 -24.39
CA ARG A 335 -76.75 18.51 -24.60
C ARG A 335 -77.68 18.36 -23.39
N PHE A 336 -77.15 18.50 -22.17
CA PHE A 336 -77.96 18.43 -20.94
C PHE A 336 -78.90 19.64 -20.77
N VAL A 337 -78.56 20.81 -21.32
CA VAL A 337 -79.45 21.98 -21.28
C VAL A 337 -80.64 21.79 -22.23
N HIS A 338 -80.44 21.19 -23.40
CA HIS A 338 -81.54 20.95 -24.35
C HIS A 338 -82.53 19.86 -23.90
N SER A 339 -82.11 18.85 -23.14
CA SER A 339 -83.00 17.78 -22.68
C SER A 339 -83.88 18.13 -21.47
N ARG A 340 -83.78 19.36 -20.94
CA ARG A 340 -84.56 19.82 -19.76
C ARG A 340 -85.78 20.67 -20.15
N PHE A 341 -85.90 21.00 -21.44
CA PHE A 341 -86.99 21.81 -22.02
C PHE A 341 -87.88 21.01 -22.99
N HIS A 342 -87.65 19.70 -23.08
CA HIS A 342 -88.58 18.71 -23.62
C HIS A 342 -88.96 17.77 -22.49
#